data_AF-A0A8T0PNN8-F1
#
_entry.id   AF-A0A8T0PNN8-F1
#
_cell.length_a   1.000
_cell.length_b   1.000
_cell.length_c   1.000
_cell.angle_alpha   90.00
_cell.angle_beta   90.00
_cell.angle_gamma   90.00
#
_symmetry.space_group_name_H-M   'P 1'
#
loop_
_entity.id
_entity.type
_entity.pdbx_description
1 polymer ?
#
loop_
_entity_poly.entity_id
_entity_poly.type
_entity_poly.pdbx_seq_one_letter_code
_entity_poly.pdbx_strand_id
1 'polypeptide(L)'
;MALQSAVDSMHRIFSDLNKSRMEYEETLKNMSEEEVKQEYTKRLDEYKSMCLGGVTSMLWKDTYSLIKKLHGDYPLAAAISSMFFLLALLFILLGLAASTFSRSAPYAMAIAGNGGLWSVLFVIVAAHFEMMEFLPMALLFISCVMFSTIFTVYWHFCARDLKFLLTIVKYLFKILHILWCRFKAIFRYLGVKVMHFTQRKASAQQNHAGDIALCDILLAEDGSSDEIVWRQQNRHFL
;
A
#
# COMPACT_ATOMS: atom_id res chain seq x y z
N MET A 1 10.18 -24.35 23.19
CA MET A 1 11.11 -25.25 22.47
C MET A 1 10.86 -25.30 20.96
N ALA A 2 9.64 -25.57 20.48
CA ALA A 2 9.38 -25.65 19.02
C ALA A 2 9.61 -24.34 18.26
N LEU A 3 9.26 -23.18 18.84
CA LEU A 3 9.46 -21.87 18.20
C LEU A 3 10.93 -21.52 18.03
N GLN A 4 11.77 -21.82 19.03
CA GLN A 4 13.22 -21.58 18.98
C GLN A 4 13.87 -22.43 17.87
N SER A 5 13.50 -23.71 17.80
CA SER A 5 13.98 -24.64 16.76
C SER A 5 13.58 -24.19 15.35
N ALA A 6 12.35 -23.69 15.19
CA ALA A 6 11.88 -23.14 13.91
C ALA A 6 12.64 -21.87 13.51
N VAL A 7 12.94 -20.99 14.48
CA VAL A 7 13.75 -19.78 14.25
C VAL A 7 15.18 -20.15 13.86
N ASP A 8 15.80 -21.12 14.54
CA ASP A 8 17.15 -21.59 14.24
C ASP A 8 17.24 -22.29 12.88
N SER A 9 16.18 -23.00 12.47
CA SER A 9 16.07 -23.59 11.15
C SER A 9 15.92 -22.54 10.06
N MET A 10 15.06 -21.53 10.27
CA MET A 10 14.94 -20.40 9.34
C MET A 10 16.27 -19.64 9.21
N HIS A 11 16.96 -19.37 10.32
CA HIS A 11 18.27 -18.70 10.29
C HIS A 11 19.31 -19.45 9.46
N ARG A 12 19.35 -20.79 9.56
CA ARG A 12 20.22 -21.63 8.73
C ARG A 12 19.86 -21.55 7.26
N ILE A 13 18.58 -21.68 6.90
CA ILE A 13 18.12 -21.56 5.51
C ILE A 13 18.49 -20.19 4.93
N PHE A 14 18.30 -19.11 5.68
CA PHE A 14 18.68 -17.77 5.23
C PHE A 14 20.20 -17.60 5.09
N SER A 15 20.99 -18.20 5.99
CA SER A 15 22.45 -18.19 5.90
C SER A 15 22.94 -18.92 4.64
N ASP A 16 22.38 -20.09 4.36
CA ASP A 16 22.73 -20.90 3.19
C ASP A 16 22.34 -20.21 1.88
N LEU A 17 21.14 -19.62 1.82
CA LEU A 17 20.70 -18.83 0.67
C LEU A 17 21.62 -17.62 0.42
N ASN A 18 22.04 -16.94 1.50
CA ASN A 18 22.93 -15.79 1.37
C ASN A 18 24.34 -16.23 0.93
N LYS A 19 24.83 -17.36 1.43
CA LYS A 19 26.10 -17.95 1.00
C LYS A 19 26.09 -18.30 -0.49
N SER A 20 25.06 -19.00 -0.96
CA SER A 20 24.86 -19.34 -2.38
C SER A 20 24.82 -18.09 -3.27
N ARG A 21 24.21 -17.01 -2.78
CA ARG A 21 24.22 -15.73 -3.49
C ARG A 21 25.64 -15.14 -3.59
N MET A 22 26.42 -15.15 -2.51
CA MET A 22 27.78 -14.61 -2.53
C MET A 22 28.71 -15.40 -3.45
N GLU A 23 28.65 -16.74 -3.39
CA GLU A 23 29.44 -17.62 -4.27
C GLU A 23 29.16 -17.35 -5.75
N TYR A 24 27.90 -17.07 -6.10
CA TYR A 24 27.55 -16.69 -7.46
C TYR A 24 28.02 -15.29 -7.84
N GLU A 25 27.90 -14.29 -6.94
CA GLU A 25 28.42 -12.94 -7.19
C GLU A 25 29.95 -12.97 -7.41
N GLU A 26 30.66 -13.89 -6.76
CA GLU A 26 32.09 -14.14 -6.96
C GLU A 26 32.37 -14.86 -8.29
N THR A 27 31.60 -15.90 -8.63
CA THR A 27 31.67 -16.57 -9.94
C THR A 27 31.44 -15.60 -11.08
N LEU A 28 30.50 -14.66 -10.92
CA LEU A 28 30.17 -13.65 -11.93
C LEU A 28 31.30 -12.64 -12.16
N LYS A 29 32.13 -12.37 -11.15
CA LYS A 29 33.33 -11.52 -11.30
C LYS A 29 34.44 -12.22 -12.07
N ASN A 30 34.45 -13.54 -12.06
CA ASN A 30 35.47 -14.37 -12.70
C ASN A 30 35.06 -14.83 -14.11
N MET A 31 33.81 -14.60 -14.52
CA MET A 31 33.32 -14.93 -15.86
C MET A 31 33.78 -13.92 -16.91
N SER A 32 33.99 -14.43 -18.12
CA SER A 32 34.23 -13.60 -19.30
C SER A 32 32.96 -12.84 -19.73
N GLU A 33 33.13 -11.76 -20.50
CA GLU A 33 31.99 -10.96 -20.97
C GLU A 33 30.98 -11.75 -21.82
N GLU A 34 31.45 -12.77 -22.57
CA GLU A 34 30.56 -13.60 -23.38
C GLU A 34 29.72 -14.55 -22.54
N GLU A 35 30.31 -15.16 -21.51
CA GLU A 35 29.60 -16.03 -20.57
C GLU A 35 28.53 -15.24 -19.79
N VAL A 36 28.85 -14.01 -19.38
CA VAL A 36 27.88 -13.11 -18.73
C VAL A 36 26.70 -12.80 -19.66
N LYS A 37 26.94 -12.55 -20.94
CA LYS A 37 25.86 -12.30 -21.93
C LYS A 37 24.99 -13.54 -22.17
N GLN A 38 25.61 -14.73 -22.21
CA GLN A 38 24.87 -15.99 -22.36
C GLN A 38 23.98 -16.25 -21.14
N GLU A 39 24.53 -16.14 -19.93
CA GLU A 39 23.77 -16.34 -18.70
C GLU A 39 22.64 -15.30 -18.57
N TYR A 40 22.90 -14.04 -18.94
CA TYR A 40 21.87 -13.01 -18.99
C TYR A 40 20.70 -13.38 -19.91
N THR A 41 21.01 -13.87 -21.12
CA THR A 41 20.00 -14.25 -22.12
C THR A 41 19.19 -15.46 -21.64
N LYS A 42 19.88 -16.48 -21.10
CA LYS A 42 19.24 -17.67 -20.53
C LYS A 42 18.24 -17.32 -19.43
N ARG A 43 18.64 -16.47 -18.48
CA ARG A 43 17.76 -16.05 -17.38
C ARG A 43 16.55 -15.25 -17.88
N LEU A 44 16.72 -14.44 -18.92
CA LEU A 44 15.60 -13.73 -19.54
C LEU A 44 14.60 -14.69 -20.17
N ASP A 45 15.08 -15.74 -20.84
CA ASP A 45 14.23 -16.77 -21.43
C ASP A 45 13.48 -17.59 -20.35
N GLU A 46 14.12 -17.88 -19.22
CA GLU A 46 13.46 -18.52 -18.07
C GLU A 46 12.31 -17.65 -17.53
N TYR A 47 12.54 -16.34 -17.32
CA TYR A 47 11.48 -15.43 -16.90
C TYR A 47 10.39 -15.25 -17.96
N LYS A 48 10.76 -15.24 -19.24
CA LYS A 48 9.80 -15.21 -20.36
C LYS A 48 8.89 -16.42 -20.31
N SER A 49 9.45 -17.62 -20.13
CA SER A 49 8.71 -18.87 -19.99
C SER A 49 7.74 -18.80 -18.80
N MET A 50 8.19 -18.30 -17.64
CA MET A 50 7.32 -18.11 -16.48
C MET A 50 6.19 -17.11 -16.74
N CYS A 51 6.47 -15.99 -17.42
CA CYS A 51 5.46 -15.01 -17.79
C CYS A 51 4.42 -15.62 -18.75
N LEU A 52 4.86 -16.36 -19.77
CA LEU A 52 3.99 -17.08 -20.69
C LEU A 52 3.12 -18.12 -19.96
N GLY A 53 3.70 -18.86 -19.02
CA GLY A 53 2.95 -19.77 -18.15
C GLY A 53 1.86 -19.06 -17.34
N GLY A 54 2.13 -17.84 -16.87
CA GLY A 54 1.16 -17.01 -16.15
C GLY A 54 0.00 -16.56 -17.02
N VAL A 55 0.29 -16.02 -18.22
CA VAL A 55 -0.75 -15.64 -19.19
C VAL A 55 -1.58 -16.86 -19.58
N THR A 56 -0.93 -17.99 -19.87
CA THR A 56 -1.61 -19.23 -20.23
C THR A 56 -2.51 -19.71 -19.09
N SER A 57 -2.03 -19.64 -17.85
CA SER A 57 -2.82 -20.00 -16.66
C SER A 57 -4.03 -19.09 -16.48
N MET A 58 -3.88 -17.78 -16.74
CA MET A 58 -4.98 -16.81 -16.69
C MET A 58 -6.04 -17.03 -17.77
N LEU A 59 -5.63 -17.51 -18.96
CA LEU A 59 -6.55 -17.84 -20.05
C LEU A 59 -7.21 -19.21 -19.85
N TRP A 60 -6.46 -20.17 -19.32
CA TRP A 60 -6.95 -21.53 -19.06
C TRP A 60 -7.94 -21.56 -17.89
N LYS A 61 -7.65 -20.82 -16.83
CA LYS A 61 -8.58 -20.62 -15.72
C LYS A 61 -9.54 -19.51 -16.10
N ASP A 62 -10.84 -19.80 -16.13
CA ASP A 62 -11.88 -18.78 -16.31
C ASP A 62 -11.92 -17.87 -15.07
N THR A 63 -10.98 -16.93 -15.05
CA THR A 63 -10.74 -16.00 -13.94
C THR A 63 -11.99 -15.14 -13.70
N TYR A 64 -12.78 -14.89 -14.76
CA TYR A 64 -14.06 -14.21 -14.66
C TYR A 64 -15.10 -15.06 -13.90
N SER A 65 -15.24 -16.34 -14.24
CA SER A 65 -16.13 -17.25 -13.50
C SER A 65 -15.74 -17.36 -12.02
N LEU A 66 -14.43 -17.43 -11.73
CA LEU A 66 -13.88 -17.44 -10.37
C LEU A 66 -14.30 -16.20 -9.56
N ILE A 67 -14.11 -15.01 -10.15
CA ILE A 67 -14.48 -13.73 -9.54
C ILE A 67 -16.00 -13.61 -9.39
N LYS A 68 -16.77 -14.06 -10.38
CA LYS A 68 -18.24 -14.02 -10.35
C LYS A 68 -18.79 -14.88 -9.21
N LYS A 69 -18.25 -16.08 -9.01
CA LYS A 69 -18.58 -16.96 -7.88
C LYS A 69 -18.25 -16.27 -6.55
N LEU A 70 -17.03 -15.72 -6.45
CA LEU A 70 -16.58 -15.02 -5.25
C LEU A 70 -17.43 -13.77 -4.95
N HIS A 71 -17.95 -13.08 -5.96
CA HIS A 71 -18.76 -11.88 -5.80
C HIS A 71 -20.13 -12.18 -5.17
N GLY A 72 -20.71 -13.35 -5.44
CA GLY A 72 -21.99 -13.77 -4.86
C GLY A 72 -21.92 -13.94 -3.34
N ASP A 73 -20.86 -14.61 -2.86
CA ASP A 73 -20.72 -14.96 -1.44
C ASP A 73 -19.90 -13.92 -0.65
N TYR A 74 -18.90 -13.30 -1.30
CA TYR A 74 -17.90 -12.43 -0.67
C TYR A 74 -17.53 -11.24 -1.57
N PRO A 75 -18.42 -10.23 -1.71
CA PRO A 75 -18.24 -9.15 -2.68
C PRO A 75 -16.98 -8.31 -2.45
N LEU A 76 -16.57 -8.10 -1.19
CA LEU A 76 -15.33 -7.39 -0.87
C LEU A 76 -14.09 -8.19 -1.27
N ALA A 77 -14.08 -9.51 -1.01
CA ALA A 77 -12.99 -10.38 -1.43
C ALA A 77 -12.88 -10.38 -2.95
N ALA A 78 -14.00 -10.49 -3.66
CA ALA A 78 -14.04 -10.43 -5.12
C ALA A 78 -13.44 -9.14 -5.69
N ALA A 79 -13.74 -7.98 -5.09
CA ALA A 79 -13.16 -6.71 -5.51
C ALA A 79 -11.64 -6.68 -5.32
N ILE A 80 -11.14 -7.11 -4.16
CA ILE A 80 -9.70 -7.16 -3.86
C ILE A 80 -8.99 -8.13 -4.81
N SER A 81 -9.56 -9.30 -5.05
CA SER A 81 -9.01 -10.32 -5.95
C SER A 81 -9.00 -9.87 -7.41
N SER A 82 -10.04 -9.16 -7.84
CA SER A 82 -10.10 -8.57 -9.19
C SER A 82 -8.95 -7.58 -9.40
N MET A 83 -8.73 -6.69 -8.44
CA MET A 83 -7.61 -5.73 -8.49
C MET A 83 -6.26 -6.45 -8.50
N PHE A 84 -6.11 -7.49 -7.69
CA PHE A 84 -4.90 -8.31 -7.67
C PHE A 84 -4.64 -9.01 -9.01
N PHE A 85 -5.65 -9.61 -9.63
CA PHE A 85 -5.51 -10.28 -10.93
C PHE A 85 -5.19 -9.31 -12.08
N LEU A 86 -5.82 -8.12 -12.09
CA LEU A 86 -5.47 -7.08 -13.06
C LEU A 86 -4.03 -6.61 -12.90
N LEU A 87 -3.58 -6.42 -11.65
CA LEU A 87 -2.22 -6.01 -11.34
C LEU A 87 -1.21 -7.10 -11.73
N ALA A 88 -1.53 -8.37 -11.44
CA ALA A 88 -0.73 -9.51 -11.85
C ALA A 88 -0.60 -9.57 -13.37
N LEU A 89 -1.71 -9.42 -14.10
CA LEU A 89 -1.72 -9.42 -15.56
C LEU A 89 -0.84 -8.30 -16.12
N LEU A 90 -0.98 -7.09 -15.59
CA LEU A 90 -0.16 -5.94 -15.99
C LEU A 90 1.34 -6.23 -15.83
N PHE A 91 1.75 -6.75 -14.68
CA PHE A 91 3.15 -7.05 -14.42
C PHE A 91 3.68 -8.23 -15.24
N ILE A 92 2.87 -9.27 -15.47
CA ILE A 92 3.21 -10.40 -16.33
C ILE A 92 3.44 -9.90 -17.77
N LEU A 93 2.54 -9.06 -18.29
CA LEU A 93 2.68 -8.49 -19.64
C LEU A 93 3.89 -7.57 -19.76
N LEU A 94 4.15 -6.72 -18.74
CA LEU A 94 5.36 -5.90 -18.67
C LEU A 94 6.63 -6.77 -18.66
N GLY A 95 6.64 -7.86 -17.89
CA GLY A 95 7.76 -8.80 -17.85
C GLY A 95 7.97 -9.54 -19.18
N LEU A 96 6.88 -9.90 -19.86
CA LEU A 96 6.93 -10.53 -21.18
C LEU A 96 7.46 -9.57 -22.24
N ALA A 97 7.02 -8.32 -22.23
CA ALA A 97 7.53 -7.28 -23.11
C ALA A 97 9.00 -6.99 -22.84
N ALA A 98 9.40 -6.89 -21.57
CA ALA A 98 10.78 -6.65 -21.16
C ALA A 98 11.72 -7.80 -21.55
N SER A 99 11.29 -9.05 -21.43
CA SER A 99 12.08 -10.21 -21.85
C SER A 99 12.17 -10.37 -23.36
N THR A 100 11.11 -10.00 -24.09
CA THR A 100 11.08 -10.06 -25.57
C THR A 100 11.89 -8.93 -26.22
N PHE A 101 11.80 -7.72 -25.66
CA PHE A 101 12.47 -6.51 -26.17
C PHE A 101 13.54 -6.01 -25.20
N SER A 102 14.38 -6.94 -24.71
CA SER A 102 15.38 -6.66 -23.67
C SER A 102 16.41 -5.60 -24.04
N ARG A 103 16.69 -5.41 -25.33
CA ARG A 103 17.58 -4.35 -25.84
C ARG A 103 16.99 -2.94 -25.72
N SER A 104 15.67 -2.82 -25.72
CA SER A 104 14.95 -1.53 -25.70
C SER A 104 14.37 -1.21 -24.33
N ALA A 105 14.23 -2.21 -23.46
CA ALA A 105 13.69 -2.06 -22.12
C ALA A 105 14.82 -1.76 -21.10
N PRO A 106 14.85 -0.56 -20.49
CA PRO A 106 15.77 -0.32 -19.39
C PRO A 106 15.43 -1.27 -18.23
N TYR A 107 16.44 -1.89 -17.64
CA TYR A 107 16.28 -2.87 -16.55
C TYR A 107 15.43 -4.09 -16.92
N ALA A 108 15.49 -4.53 -18.19
CA ALA A 108 14.74 -5.67 -18.71
C ALA A 108 14.72 -6.90 -17.78
N MET A 109 15.88 -7.26 -17.22
CA MET A 109 16.04 -8.38 -16.29
C MET A 109 15.16 -8.27 -15.04
N ALA A 110 15.13 -7.09 -14.41
CA ALA A 110 14.38 -6.85 -13.19
C ALA A 110 12.86 -6.83 -13.47
N ILE A 111 12.46 -6.22 -14.59
CA ILE A 111 11.05 -6.16 -15.01
C ILE A 111 10.55 -7.56 -15.39
N ALA A 112 11.34 -8.32 -16.16
CA ALA A 112 11.04 -9.71 -16.51
C ALA A 112 10.94 -10.60 -15.27
N GLY A 113 11.89 -10.49 -14.33
CA GLY A 113 11.86 -11.24 -13.07
C GLY A 113 10.64 -10.90 -12.20
N ASN A 114 10.20 -9.64 -12.21
CA ASN A 114 8.97 -9.26 -11.53
C ASN A 114 7.73 -9.85 -12.20
N GLY A 115 7.66 -9.84 -13.52
CA GLY A 115 6.58 -10.52 -14.25
C GLY A 115 6.52 -12.01 -13.93
N GLY A 116 7.68 -12.68 -13.84
CA GLY A 116 7.80 -14.07 -13.39
C GLY A 116 7.25 -14.29 -11.99
N LEU A 117 7.59 -13.42 -11.03
CA LEU A 117 7.04 -13.49 -9.67
C LEU A 117 5.51 -13.34 -9.66
N TRP A 118 4.97 -12.35 -10.36
CA TRP A 118 3.53 -12.11 -10.44
C TRP A 118 2.78 -13.26 -11.13
N SER A 119 3.41 -13.93 -12.09
CA SER A 119 2.89 -15.17 -12.69
C SER A 119 2.70 -16.27 -11.65
N VAL A 120 3.72 -16.56 -10.83
CA VAL A 120 3.61 -17.61 -9.81
C VAL A 120 2.63 -17.22 -8.70
N LEU A 121 2.65 -15.96 -8.25
CA LEU A 121 1.70 -15.46 -7.26
C LEU A 121 0.26 -15.57 -7.76
N PHE A 122 0.01 -15.25 -9.04
CA PHE A 122 -1.30 -15.47 -9.65
C PHE A 122 -1.74 -16.93 -9.56
N VAL A 123 -0.86 -17.87 -9.94
CA VAL A 123 -1.17 -19.31 -9.88
C VAL A 123 -1.48 -19.77 -8.46
N ILE A 124 -0.71 -19.30 -7.46
CA ILE A 124 -0.95 -19.59 -6.04
C ILE A 124 -2.34 -19.10 -5.63
N VAL A 125 -2.67 -17.83 -5.90
CA VAL A 125 -3.97 -17.26 -5.51
C VAL A 125 -5.12 -17.98 -6.24
N ALA A 126 -4.98 -18.23 -7.54
CA ALA A 126 -6.00 -18.92 -8.32
C ALA A 126 -6.24 -20.35 -7.84
N ALA A 127 -5.20 -21.07 -7.42
CA ALA A 127 -5.33 -22.39 -6.81
C ALA A 127 -6.06 -22.35 -5.46
N HIS A 128 -5.79 -21.35 -4.61
CA HIS A 128 -6.50 -21.22 -3.33
C HIS A 128 -8.00 -20.92 -3.53
N PHE A 129 -8.36 -20.19 -4.58
CA PHE A 129 -9.77 -19.96 -4.89
C PHE A 129 -10.52 -21.20 -5.38
N GLU A 130 -9.86 -22.10 -6.10
CA GLU A 130 -10.47 -23.40 -6.45
C GLU A 130 -10.76 -24.25 -5.21
N MET A 131 -9.99 -24.05 -4.14
CA MET A 131 -10.17 -24.77 -2.87
C MET A 131 -11.28 -24.20 -1.97
N MET A 132 -11.98 -23.13 -2.39
CA MET A 132 -13.07 -22.52 -1.61
C MET A 132 -14.24 -23.45 -1.33
N GLU A 133 -14.44 -24.49 -2.14
CA GLU A 133 -15.50 -25.48 -1.88
C GLU A 133 -15.14 -26.44 -0.74
N PHE A 134 -13.85 -26.59 -0.42
CA PHE A 134 -13.35 -27.60 0.51
C PHE A 134 -12.88 -27.01 1.84
N LEU A 135 -12.49 -25.73 1.86
CA LEU A 135 -11.89 -25.08 3.02
C LEU A 135 -12.60 -23.75 3.34
N PRO A 136 -12.74 -23.40 4.62
CA PRO A 136 -13.32 -22.13 5.01
C PRO A 136 -12.43 -20.96 4.56
N MET A 137 -13.07 -19.88 4.13
CA MET A 137 -12.42 -18.70 3.53
C MET A 137 -11.29 -18.12 4.40
N ALA A 138 -11.42 -18.17 5.73
CA ALA A 138 -10.40 -17.70 6.66
C ALA A 138 -9.10 -18.53 6.60
N LEU A 139 -9.20 -19.86 6.51
CA LEU A 139 -8.03 -20.74 6.38
C LEU A 139 -7.38 -20.59 5.01
N LEU A 140 -8.19 -20.40 3.96
CA LEU A 140 -7.68 -20.14 2.61
C LEU A 140 -6.95 -18.81 2.53
N PHE A 141 -7.46 -17.77 3.17
CA PHE A 141 -6.78 -16.48 3.22
C PHE A 141 -5.43 -16.59 3.94
N ILE A 142 -5.41 -17.22 5.13
CA ILE A 142 -4.18 -17.39 5.91
C ILE A 142 -3.16 -18.22 5.13
N SER A 143 -3.55 -19.37 4.57
CA SER A 143 -2.67 -20.21 3.77
C SER A 143 -2.17 -19.48 2.51
N CYS A 144 -3.04 -18.80 1.78
CA CYS A 144 -2.67 -18.02 0.60
C CYS A 144 -1.61 -16.95 0.94
N VAL A 145 -1.80 -16.22 2.05
CA VAL A 145 -0.83 -15.23 2.54
C VAL A 145 0.49 -15.90 2.92
N MET A 146 0.45 -17.04 3.62
CA MET A 146 1.67 -17.77 3.99
C MET A 146 2.45 -18.25 2.77
N PHE A 147 1.81 -18.94 1.82
CA PHE A 147 2.45 -19.43 0.60
C PHE A 147 3.00 -18.29 -0.26
N SER A 148 2.23 -17.23 -0.44
CA SER A 148 2.67 -16.04 -1.19
C SER A 148 3.87 -15.37 -0.53
N THR A 149 3.87 -15.27 0.80
CA THR A 149 4.98 -14.67 1.57
C THR A 149 6.23 -15.53 1.48
N ILE A 150 6.12 -16.84 1.74
CA ILE A 150 7.24 -17.78 1.65
C ILE A 150 7.84 -17.75 0.25
N PHE A 151 7.01 -17.81 -0.79
CA PHE A 151 7.48 -17.77 -2.17
C PHE A 151 8.13 -16.43 -2.52
N THR A 152 7.57 -15.30 -2.08
CA THR A 152 8.15 -13.97 -2.33
C THR A 152 9.50 -13.82 -1.63
N VAL A 153 9.64 -14.33 -0.41
CA VAL A 153 10.91 -14.35 0.32
C VAL A 153 11.93 -15.22 -0.41
N TYR A 154 11.57 -16.45 -0.75
CA TYR A 154 12.42 -17.34 -1.54
C TYR A 154 12.85 -16.69 -2.86
N TRP A 155 11.90 -16.12 -3.59
CA TRP A 155 12.14 -15.39 -4.83
C TRP A 155 13.09 -14.22 -4.62
N HIS A 156 12.98 -13.48 -3.51
CA HIS A 156 13.90 -12.39 -3.24
C HIS A 156 15.36 -12.85 -3.10
N PHE A 157 15.59 -14.01 -2.49
CA PHE A 157 16.93 -14.57 -2.35
C PHE A 157 17.46 -15.20 -3.64
N CYS A 158 16.58 -15.85 -4.42
CA CYS A 158 16.94 -16.55 -5.65
C CYS A 158 16.98 -15.64 -6.88
N ALA A 159 16.02 -14.73 -7.03
CA ALA A 159 15.96 -13.75 -8.09
C ALA A 159 16.87 -12.56 -7.77
N ARG A 160 18.14 -12.72 -8.15
CA ARG A 160 19.24 -11.77 -7.92
C ARG A 160 19.02 -10.37 -8.50
N ASP A 161 18.02 -10.22 -9.38
CA ASP A 161 17.73 -9.00 -10.14
C ASP A 161 16.71 -8.06 -9.46
N LEU A 162 16.11 -8.49 -8.34
CA LEU A 162 15.10 -7.71 -7.61
C LEU A 162 15.68 -6.51 -6.82
N LYS A 163 17.01 -6.38 -6.76
CA LYS A 163 17.71 -5.26 -6.09
C LYS A 163 17.25 -3.90 -6.65
N PHE A 164 16.98 -3.82 -7.94
CA PHE A 164 16.50 -2.61 -8.58
C PHE A 164 15.06 -2.26 -8.17
N LEU A 165 14.17 -3.26 -8.09
CA LEU A 165 12.79 -3.08 -7.65
C LEU A 165 12.70 -2.64 -6.19
N LEU A 166 13.53 -3.20 -5.30
CA LEU A 166 13.68 -2.73 -3.92
C LEU A 166 14.22 -1.30 -3.84
N THR A 167 15.08 -0.90 -4.78
CA THR A 167 15.57 0.47 -4.85
C THR A 167 14.45 1.41 -5.27
N ILE A 168 13.64 1.03 -6.27
CA ILE A 168 12.42 1.76 -6.67
C ILE A 168 11.42 1.85 -5.50
N VAL A 169 11.14 0.75 -4.80
CA VAL A 169 10.22 0.73 -3.66
C VAL A 169 10.72 1.61 -2.53
N LYS A 170 12.02 1.57 -2.20
CA LYS A 170 12.63 2.51 -1.24
C LYS A 170 12.46 3.97 -1.69
N TYR A 171 12.60 4.23 -2.98
CA TYR A 171 12.43 5.58 -3.55
C TYR A 171 10.97 6.04 -3.50
N LEU A 172 10.03 5.17 -3.86
CA LEU A 172 8.58 5.42 -3.78
C LEU A 172 8.14 5.65 -2.33
N PHE A 173 8.64 4.85 -1.39
CA PHE A 173 8.37 5.03 0.04
C PHE A 173 8.90 6.39 0.54
N LYS A 174 10.08 6.79 0.05
CA LYS A 174 10.65 8.11 0.34
C LYS A 174 9.79 9.24 -0.24
N ILE A 175 9.28 9.10 -1.47
CA ILE A 175 8.37 10.06 -2.11
C ILE A 175 7.05 10.14 -1.33
N LEU A 176 6.43 9.01 -1.01
CA LEU A 176 5.19 8.93 -0.21
C LEU A 176 5.37 9.57 1.17
N HIS A 177 6.49 9.31 1.83
CA HIS A 177 6.82 9.93 3.11
C HIS A 177 6.98 11.46 2.98
N ILE A 178 7.62 11.96 1.92
CA ILE A 178 7.72 13.40 1.65
C ILE A 178 6.33 14.00 1.43
N LEU A 179 5.48 13.37 0.62
CA LEU A 179 4.11 13.82 0.36
C LEU A 179 3.28 13.86 1.65
N TRP A 180 3.38 12.83 2.49
CA TRP A 180 2.73 12.79 3.81
C TRP A 180 3.21 13.91 4.73
N CYS A 181 4.52 14.17 4.79
CA CYS A 181 5.08 15.28 5.55
C CYS A 181 4.55 16.64 5.06
N ARG A 182 4.47 16.84 3.74
CA ARG A 182 3.90 18.06 3.15
C ARG A 182 2.42 18.21 3.47
N PHE A 183 1.65 17.14 3.36
CA PHE A 183 0.24 17.11 3.73
C PHE A 183 0.04 17.47 5.21
N LYS A 184 0.80 16.84 6.12
CA LYS A 184 0.76 17.14 7.56
C LYS A 184 1.11 18.60 7.87
N ALA A 185 2.07 19.19 7.15
CA ALA A 185 2.43 20.59 7.31
C ALA A 185 1.30 21.54 6.87
N ILE A 186 0.63 21.24 5.75
CA ILE A 186 -0.53 22.00 5.26
C ILE A 186 -1.68 21.94 6.27
N PHE A 187 -1.97 20.75 6.82
CA PHE A 187 -3.01 20.60 7.85
C PHE A 187 -2.69 21.37 9.13
N ARG A 188 -1.43 21.39 9.58
CA ARG A 188 -1.02 22.23 10.72
C ARG A 188 -1.19 23.72 10.43
N TYR A 189 -0.79 24.17 9.24
CA TYR A 189 -0.95 25.56 8.82
C TYR A 189 -2.43 25.97 8.76
N LEU A 190 -3.28 25.14 8.16
CA LEU A 190 -4.72 25.37 8.11
C LEU A 190 -5.34 25.33 9.51
N GLY A 191 -4.95 24.39 10.37
CA GLY A 191 -5.41 24.30 11.75
C GLY A 191 -5.08 25.55 12.57
N VAL A 192 -3.85 26.06 12.47
CA VAL A 192 -3.44 27.32 13.12
C VAL A 192 -4.22 28.51 12.57
N LYS A 193 -4.46 28.55 11.25
CA LYS A 193 -5.22 29.65 10.62
C LYS A 193 -6.70 29.63 11.01
N VAL A 194 -7.32 28.45 11.10
CA VAL A 194 -8.68 28.28 11.59
C VAL A 194 -8.77 28.65 13.06
N MET A 195 -7.82 28.22 13.89
CA MET A 195 -7.77 28.56 15.32
C MET A 195 -7.63 30.08 15.54
N HIS A 196 -6.75 30.75 14.77
CA HIS A 196 -6.63 32.21 14.82
C HIS A 196 -7.91 32.91 14.35
N PHE A 197 -8.59 32.38 13.34
CA PHE A 197 -9.86 32.93 12.85
C PHE A 197 -10.97 32.78 13.90
N THR A 198 -11.10 31.61 14.53
CA THR A 198 -12.08 31.38 15.60
C THR A 198 -11.78 32.21 16.84
N GLN A 199 -10.51 32.36 17.21
CA GLN A 199 -10.09 33.17 18.36
C GLN A 199 -10.36 34.67 18.11
N ARG A 200 -10.08 35.19 16.90
CA ARG A 200 -10.43 36.57 16.53
C ARG A 200 -11.94 36.83 16.56
N LYS A 201 -12.74 35.86 16.10
CA LYS A 201 -14.20 35.99 16.12
C LYS A 201 -14.76 35.97 17.55
N ALA A 202 -14.22 35.11 18.41
CA ALA A 202 -14.56 35.07 19.82
C ALA A 202 -14.18 36.36 20.57
N SER A 203 -12.97 36.91 20.33
CA SER A 203 -12.56 38.17 20.94
C SER A 203 -13.39 39.36 20.46
N ALA A 204 -13.81 39.38 19.19
CA ALA A 204 -14.68 40.42 18.66
C ALA A 204 -16.09 40.37 19.31
N GLN A 205 -16.65 39.17 19.53
CA GLN A 205 -17.93 39.03 20.23
C GLN A 205 -17.83 39.45 21.70
N GLN A 206 -16.72 39.14 22.38
CA GLN A 206 -16.53 39.50 23.79
C GLN A 206 -16.40 41.01 23.98
N ASN A 207 -15.69 41.71 23.10
CA ASN A 207 -15.60 43.17 23.12
C ASN A 207 -16.97 43.81 22.85
N HIS A 208 -17.73 43.29 21.87
CA HIS A 208 -19.03 43.83 21.54
C HIS A 208 -20.07 43.66 22.66
N ALA A 209 -20.00 42.57 23.43
CA ALA A 209 -20.83 42.36 24.61
C ALA A 209 -20.43 43.27 25.79
N GLY A 210 -19.14 43.55 25.94
CA GLY A 210 -18.63 44.52 26.93
C GLY A 210 -19.10 45.95 26.65
N ASP A 211 -19.07 46.36 25.38
CA ASP A 211 -19.52 47.70 24.96
C ASP A 211 -21.03 47.90 25.19
N ILE A 212 -21.85 46.86 24.95
CA ILE A 212 -23.30 46.91 25.23
C ILE A 212 -23.57 47.03 26.73
N ALA A 213 -22.86 46.24 27.56
CA ALA A 213 -23.00 46.31 29.01
C ALA A 213 -22.56 47.67 29.58
N LEU A 214 -21.53 48.30 29.01
CA LEU A 214 -21.08 49.63 29.41
C LEU A 214 -22.12 50.71 29.04
N CYS A 215 -22.75 50.60 27.87
CA CYS A 215 -23.86 51.48 27.46
C CYS A 215 -25.08 51.33 28.38
N ASP A 216 -25.44 50.10 28.77
CA ASP A 216 -26.58 49.86 29.67
C ASP A 216 -26.33 50.42 31.07
N ILE A 217 -25.10 50.38 31.57
CA ILE A 217 -24.72 50.97 32.86
C ILE A 217 -24.78 52.51 32.80
N LEU A 218 -24.25 53.12 31.73
CA LEU A 218 -24.30 54.58 31.55
C LEU A 218 -25.75 55.09 31.39
N LEU A 219 -26.61 54.32 30.72
CA LEU A 219 -28.05 54.64 30.60
C LEU A 219 -28.81 54.48 31.93
N ALA A 220 -28.37 53.59 32.81
CA ALA A 220 -28.94 53.43 34.15
C ALA A 220 -28.51 54.54 35.12
N GLU A 221 -27.37 55.18 34.87
CA GLU A 221 -26.83 56.27 35.70
C GLU A 221 -27.46 57.64 35.35
N ASP A 222 -27.89 57.83 34.10
CA ASP A 222 -28.57 59.05 33.62
C ASP A 222 -30.12 58.95 33.67
N GLY A 223 -30.64 57.76 34.03
CA GLY A 223 -32.06 57.47 34.15
C GLY A 223 -32.64 57.90 35.50
N SER A 224 -33.49 58.94 35.47
CA SER A 224 -34.36 59.34 36.59
C SER A 224 -34.96 58.12 37.30
N SER A 225 -34.79 58.06 38.62
CA SER A 225 -35.21 57.00 39.55
C SER A 225 -36.68 56.53 39.40
N ASP A 226 -37.51 57.29 38.68
CA ASP A 226 -38.92 57.00 38.44
C ASP A 226 -39.16 55.92 37.39
N GLU A 227 -38.26 55.70 36.42
CA GLU A 227 -38.50 54.73 35.33
C GLU A 227 -38.22 53.27 35.76
N ILE A 228 -37.35 53.07 36.74
CA ILE A 228 -37.01 51.75 37.29
C ILE A 228 -38.18 51.17 38.11
N VAL A 229 -38.91 52.02 38.84
CA VAL A 229 -40.09 51.61 39.62
C VAL A 229 -41.22 51.14 38.69
N TRP A 230 -41.42 51.81 37.55
CA TRP A 230 -42.48 51.45 36.60
C TRP A 230 -42.27 50.07 35.95
N ARG A 231 -41.03 49.71 35.60
CA ARG A 231 -40.75 48.38 35.01
C ARG A 231 -40.81 47.23 36.02
N GLN A 232 -40.58 47.48 37.31
CA GLN A 232 -40.68 46.44 38.33
C GLN A 232 -42.14 46.08 38.64
N GLN A 233 -43.05 47.04 38.53
CA GLN A 233 -44.47 46.82 38.79
C GLN A 233 -45.18 46.03 37.67
N ASN A 234 -44.70 46.11 36.43
CA ASN A 234 -45.31 45.42 35.27
C ASN A 234 -44.81 43.98 35.03
N ARG A 235 -43.80 43.48 35.77
CA ARG A 235 -43.36 42.06 35.62
C ARG A 235 -44.24 41.05 36.36
N HIS A 236 -45.20 41.49 37.17
CA HIS A 236 -46.12 40.58 37.87
C HIS A 236 -47.41 40.29 37.11
N PHE A 237 -47.55 40.76 35.85
CA PHE A 237 -48.76 40.59 35.05
C PHE A 237 -48.57 39.93 33.68
N LEU A 238 -47.42 39.30 33.43
CA LEU A 238 -47.19 38.46 32.24
C LEU A 238 -46.51 37.14 32.61
#